data_AF-A0AAV5HKH8-F1
#
_entry.id   AF-A0AAV5HKH8-F1
#
_cell.length_a   1.000
_cell.length_b   1.000
_cell.length_c   1.000
_cell.angle_alpha   90.00
_cell.angle_beta   90.00
_cell.angle_gamma   90.00
#
_symmetry.space_group_name_H-M   'P 1'
#
loop_
_entity.id
_entity.type
_entity.pdbx_description
1 polymer ?
#
loop_
_entity_poly.entity_id
_entity_poly.type
_entity_poly.pdbx_seq_one_letter_code
_entity_poly.pdbx_strand_id
1 'polypeptide(L)'
;MKTNAFRGSNVFMSRKLVPPEVFDKLLGALKDNGAEVFLCCDPSRNGQNDFHVISSIDHEKFEDLRAKGCNLLGPQCVLTCAKENRALPKQGFTCCLAMDGLKVLASGFETDEKVKIQKLVTAMGGMLQSKASLDVSFVIVKNVLAAKYKV
;
A
#
# COMPACT_ATOMS: atom_id res chain seq x y z
N MET A 1 14.50 20.29 10.61
CA MET A 1 13.21 20.21 11.32
C MET A 1 12.81 18.75 11.36
N LYS A 2 12.59 18.16 12.55
CA LYS A 2 12.08 16.78 12.65
C LYS A 2 10.61 16.80 12.24
N THR A 3 10.28 16.08 11.20
CA THR A 3 8.92 15.95 10.70
C THR A 3 8.20 14.92 11.57
N ASN A 4 7.00 15.24 12.05
CA ASN A 4 6.25 14.39 12.98
C ASN A 4 5.18 13.58 12.24
N ALA A 5 5.43 13.24 10.98
CA ALA A 5 4.43 12.65 10.09
C ALA A 5 3.89 11.30 10.60
N PHE A 6 4.69 10.59 11.41
CA PHE A 6 4.33 9.27 11.95
C PHE A 6 4.14 9.27 13.47
N ARG A 7 4.05 10.44 14.11
CA ARG A 7 3.94 10.53 15.57
C ARG A 7 2.71 9.77 16.07
N GLY A 8 2.93 8.78 16.94
CA GLY A 8 1.88 7.91 17.49
C GLY A 8 1.52 6.70 16.61
N SER A 9 2.29 6.44 15.53
CA SER A 9 2.19 5.22 14.73
C SER A 9 3.19 4.18 15.21
N ASN A 10 2.70 2.95 15.44
CA ASN A 10 3.50 1.79 15.77
C ASN A 10 3.80 1.02 14.48
N VAL A 11 5.08 0.86 14.15
CA VAL A 11 5.52 0.19 12.93
C VAL A 11 6.29 -1.08 13.30
N PHE A 12 5.71 -2.21 12.93
CA PHE A 12 6.25 -3.55 13.12
C PHE A 12 7.05 -3.95 11.88
N MET A 13 8.35 -4.19 12.04
CA MET A 13 9.22 -4.65 10.95
C MET A 13 10.13 -5.78 11.43
N SER A 14 10.27 -6.83 10.62
CA SER A 14 11.17 -7.95 10.93
C SER A 14 12.28 -8.05 9.91
N ARG A 15 13.48 -8.44 10.35
CA ARG A 15 14.63 -8.73 9.47
C ARG A 15 14.36 -9.88 8.48
N LYS A 16 13.33 -10.71 8.72
CA LYS A 16 12.88 -11.74 7.79
C LYS A 16 11.95 -11.21 6.68
N LEU A 17 11.26 -10.10 6.94
CA LEU A 17 10.24 -9.52 6.06
C LEU A 17 10.77 -8.36 5.20
N VAL A 18 11.92 -7.80 5.59
CA VAL A 18 12.54 -6.66 4.93
C VAL A 18 14.00 -6.99 4.62
N PRO A 19 14.43 -6.86 3.35
CA PRO A 19 15.83 -7.03 2.97
C PRO A 19 16.74 -6.11 3.79
N PRO A 20 17.93 -6.57 4.20
CA PRO A 20 18.84 -5.77 5.02
C PRO A 20 19.24 -4.44 4.34
N GLU A 21 19.33 -4.43 3.02
CA GLU A 21 19.66 -3.24 2.21
C GLU A 21 18.68 -2.06 2.39
N VAL A 22 17.41 -2.38 2.66
CA VAL A 22 16.34 -1.39 2.84
C VAL A 22 16.03 -1.19 4.33
N PHE A 23 16.36 -2.17 5.17
CA PHE A 23 16.05 -2.18 6.59
C PHE A 23 16.61 -0.97 7.34
N ASP A 24 17.90 -0.66 7.18
CA ASP A 24 18.53 0.45 7.90
C ASP A 24 17.98 1.81 7.45
N LYS A 25 17.76 1.98 6.14
CA LYS A 25 17.14 3.19 5.58
C LYS A 25 15.73 3.39 6.10
N LEU A 26 14.94 2.32 6.14
CA LEU A 26 13.57 2.33 6.64
C LEU A 26 13.52 2.65 8.13
N LEU A 27 14.38 2.01 8.93
CA LEU A 27 14.48 2.25 10.36
C LEU A 27 14.87 3.69 10.67
N GLY A 28 15.84 4.24 9.93
CA GLY A 28 16.23 5.65 10.01
C GLY A 28 15.05 6.57 9.69
N ALA A 29 14.44 6.38 8.53
CA ALA A 29 13.31 7.18 8.06
C ALA A 29 12.12 7.19 9.05
N LEU A 30 11.81 6.03 9.64
CA LEU A 30 10.74 5.90 10.64
C LEU A 30 11.07 6.65 11.94
N LYS A 31 12.29 6.48 12.46
CA LYS A 31 12.75 7.16 13.68
C LYS A 31 12.84 8.67 13.51
N ASP A 32 13.35 9.12 12.36
CA ASP A 32 13.46 10.53 12.03
C ASP A 32 12.09 11.21 11.94
N ASN A 33 11.06 10.45 11.57
CA ASN A 33 9.67 10.90 11.47
C ASN A 33 8.83 10.68 12.75
N GLY A 34 9.45 10.21 13.83
CA GLY A 34 8.82 10.03 15.14
C GLY A 34 7.88 8.82 15.27
N ALA A 35 8.06 7.79 14.44
CA ALA A 35 7.34 6.52 14.57
C ALA A 35 7.93 5.65 15.69
N GLU A 36 7.08 4.86 16.37
CA GLU A 36 7.54 3.81 17.27
C GLU A 36 7.81 2.53 16.48
N VAL A 37 9.07 2.13 16.37
CA VAL A 37 9.46 0.96 15.57
C VAL A 37 9.68 -0.26 16.47
N PHE A 38 8.96 -1.33 16.17
CA PHE A 38 9.06 -2.62 16.86
C PHE A 38 9.67 -3.65 15.92
N LEU A 39 10.78 -4.26 16.37
CA LEU A 39 11.48 -5.30 15.60
C LEU A 39 10.84 -6.68 15.73
N CYS A 40 9.51 -6.74 15.69
CA CYS A 40 8.73 -7.95 15.79
C CYS A 40 7.61 -7.96 14.74
N CYS A 41 7.01 -9.13 14.55
CA CYS A 41 5.83 -9.29 13.73
C CYS A 41 4.78 -9.93 14.64
N ASP A 42 3.94 -9.11 15.26
CA ASP A 42 2.84 -9.59 16.10
C ASP A 42 1.52 -9.45 15.35
N PRO A 43 0.97 -10.55 14.82
CA PRO A 43 -0.28 -10.53 14.08
C PRO A 43 -1.50 -10.22 14.96
N SER A 44 -1.34 -10.11 16.27
CA SER A 44 -2.40 -9.71 17.21
C SER A 44 -2.55 -8.19 17.30
N ARG A 45 -1.59 -7.43 16.76
CA ARG A 45 -1.60 -5.97 16.75
C ARG A 45 -2.22 -5.45 15.46
N ASN A 46 -3.53 -5.24 15.52
CA ASN A 46 -4.36 -4.70 14.45
C ASN A 46 -5.00 -3.36 14.85
N GLY A 47 -4.37 -2.59 15.74
CA GLY A 47 -4.83 -1.27 16.11
C GLY A 47 -4.83 -0.29 14.93
N GLN A 48 -5.60 0.79 15.04
CA GLN A 48 -5.71 1.82 13.99
C GLN A 48 -4.40 2.58 13.71
N ASN A 49 -3.42 2.46 14.61
CA ASN A 49 -2.09 3.05 14.50
C ASN A 49 -0.99 1.98 14.42
N ASP A 50 -1.36 0.70 14.31
CA ASP A 50 -0.42 -0.41 14.13
C ASP A 50 -0.26 -0.69 12.63
N PHE A 51 0.99 -0.67 12.17
CA PHE A 51 1.38 -0.89 10.79
C PHE A 51 2.44 -1.97 10.70
N HIS A 52 2.33 -2.89 9.75
CA HIS A 52 3.25 -3.99 9.54
C HIS A 52 3.97 -3.83 8.21
N VAL A 53 5.29 -3.78 8.25
CA VAL A 53 6.09 -3.65 7.03
C VAL A 53 6.40 -5.01 6.45
N ILE A 54 5.97 -5.23 5.20
CA ILE A 54 6.23 -6.44 4.44
C ILE A 54 6.79 -6.06 3.06
N SER A 55 7.90 -6.69 2.68
CA SER A 55 8.49 -6.44 1.35
C SER A 55 7.96 -7.38 0.27
N SER A 56 7.58 -8.60 0.64
CA SER A 56 7.05 -9.59 -0.28
C SER A 56 5.63 -10.00 0.08
N ILE A 57 4.76 -9.99 -0.92
CA ILE A 57 3.37 -10.45 -0.81
C ILE A 57 3.28 -11.98 -0.70
N ASP A 58 4.32 -12.68 -1.15
CA ASP A 58 4.39 -14.15 -1.18
C ASP A 58 4.79 -14.75 0.18
N HIS A 59 5.02 -13.90 1.19
CA HIS A 59 5.39 -14.37 2.51
C HIS A 59 4.17 -14.97 3.22
N GLU A 60 4.32 -16.14 3.86
CA GLU A 60 3.22 -16.86 4.54
C GLU A 60 2.40 -15.98 5.50
N LYS A 61 3.09 -15.14 6.29
CA LYS A 61 2.49 -14.19 7.22
C LYS A 61 1.67 -13.07 6.59
N PHE A 62 1.86 -12.80 5.29
CA PHE A 62 1.11 -11.74 4.60
C PHE A 62 -0.39 -12.03 4.62
N GLU A 63 -0.76 -13.25 4.25
CA GLU A 63 -2.15 -13.69 4.25
C GLU A 63 -2.73 -13.68 5.67
N ASP A 64 -1.98 -14.13 6.67
CA ASP A 64 -2.42 -14.09 8.08
C ASP A 64 -2.70 -12.67 8.56
N LEU A 65 -1.77 -11.74 8.32
CA LEU A 65 -1.91 -10.34 8.72
C LEU A 65 -3.06 -9.67 7.96
N ARG A 66 -3.21 -9.98 6.67
CA ARG A 66 -4.29 -9.45 5.84
C ARG A 66 -5.64 -9.98 6.30
N ALA A 67 -5.75 -11.26 6.62
CA ALA A 67 -6.95 -11.89 7.13
C ALA A 67 -7.38 -11.31 8.49
N LYS A 68 -6.41 -10.93 9.33
CA LYS A 68 -6.66 -10.27 10.62
C LYS A 68 -6.99 -8.77 10.52
N GLY A 69 -6.92 -8.19 9.31
CA GLY A 69 -7.19 -6.78 9.08
C GLY A 69 -6.08 -5.84 9.55
N CYS A 70 -4.84 -6.32 9.66
CA CYS A 70 -3.70 -5.48 9.97
C CYS A 70 -3.40 -4.52 8.81
N ASN A 71 -2.93 -3.30 9.13
CA ASN A 71 -2.43 -2.38 8.10
C ASN A 71 -1.05 -2.85 7.65
N LEU A 72 -0.93 -3.24 6.39
CA LEU A 72 0.28 -3.76 5.77
C LEU A 72 0.86 -2.72 4.83
N LEU A 73 2.15 -2.43 4.98
CA LEU A 73 2.85 -1.42 4.18
C LEU A 73 4.09 -2.01 3.52
N GLY A 74 4.33 -1.61 2.29
CA GLY A 74 5.59 -1.87 1.61
C GLY A 74 6.70 -0.94 2.12
N PRO A 75 7.96 -1.38 2.12
CA PRO A 75 9.09 -0.55 2.53
C PRO A 75 9.20 0.71 1.67
N GLN A 76 8.92 0.62 0.36
CA GLN A 76 8.93 1.77 -0.54
C GLN A 76 7.84 2.79 -0.19
N CYS A 77 6.62 2.32 0.13
CA CYS A 77 5.53 3.18 0.58
C CYS A 77 5.94 4.02 1.80
N VAL A 78 6.51 3.38 2.82
CA VAL A 78 6.96 4.07 4.05
C VAL A 78 8.06 5.08 3.75
N LEU A 79 9.05 4.70 2.93
CA LEU A 79 10.15 5.61 2.56
C LEU A 79 9.67 6.84 1.79
N THR A 80 8.71 6.68 0.88
CA THR A 80 8.10 7.81 0.16
C THR A 80 7.30 8.68 1.12
N CYS A 81 6.45 8.08 1.97
CA CYS A 81 5.71 8.83 3.00
C CYS A 81 6.63 9.63 3.91
N ALA A 82 7.77 9.03 4.29
CA ALA A 82 8.76 9.65 5.17
C ALA A 82 9.48 10.83 4.50
N LYS A 83 9.71 10.76 3.19
CA LYS A 83 10.32 11.84 2.40
C LYS A 83 9.33 12.99 2.14
N GLU A 84 8.09 12.65 1.83
CA GLU A 84 7.03 13.61 1.51
C GLU A 84 6.33 14.19 2.75
N ASN A 85 6.69 13.72 3.95
CA ASN A 85 6.06 14.09 5.22
C ASN A 85 4.55 13.83 5.25
N ARG A 86 4.15 12.70 4.66
CA ARG A 86 2.76 12.27 4.58
C ARG A 86 2.46 11.19 5.61
N ALA A 87 1.23 11.14 6.10
CA ALA A 87 0.77 10.08 6.98
C ALA A 87 0.74 8.72 6.26
N LEU A 88 0.95 7.63 7.01
CA LEU A 88 0.90 6.28 6.48
C LEU A 88 -0.53 5.90 6.03
N PRO A 89 -0.70 5.24 4.87
CA PRO A 89 -2.01 4.88 4.36
C PRO A 89 -2.67 3.78 5.21
N LYS A 90 -3.97 3.90 5.45
CA LYS A 90 -4.79 3.00 6.30
C LYS A 90 -5.80 2.16 5.51
N GLN A 91 -5.41 1.72 4.31
CA GLN A 91 -6.31 1.08 3.34
C GLN A 91 -6.09 -0.44 3.22
N GLY A 92 -5.69 -1.08 4.32
CA GLY A 92 -5.39 -2.52 4.35
C GLY A 92 -3.95 -2.78 3.91
N PHE A 93 -3.69 -3.02 2.62
CA PHE A 93 -2.34 -3.24 2.09
C PHE A 93 -1.94 -2.16 1.10
N THR A 94 -0.76 -1.55 1.26
CA THR A 94 -0.20 -0.62 0.29
C THR A 94 1.28 -0.90 0.06
N CYS A 95 1.64 -1.44 -1.09
CA CYS A 95 3.02 -1.77 -1.46
C CYS A 95 3.82 -0.53 -1.87
N CYS A 96 3.23 0.33 -2.69
CA CYS A 96 3.80 1.59 -3.18
C CYS A 96 2.71 2.63 -3.38
N LEU A 97 3.09 3.90 -3.54
CA LEU A 97 2.18 5.01 -3.81
C LEU A 97 2.15 5.39 -5.30
N ALA A 98 2.44 4.44 -6.19
CA ALA A 98 2.54 4.72 -7.62
C ALA A 98 1.21 5.17 -8.25
N MET A 99 0.08 4.73 -7.69
CA MET A 99 -1.26 5.12 -8.13
C MET A 99 -1.99 5.99 -7.11
N ASP A 100 -1.27 6.60 -6.18
CA ASP A 100 -1.87 7.41 -5.13
C ASP A 100 -2.62 8.62 -5.70
N GLY A 101 -3.90 8.75 -5.32
CA GLY A 101 -4.81 9.77 -5.84
C GLY A 101 -5.31 9.52 -7.28
N LEU A 102 -4.90 8.43 -7.94
CA LEU A 102 -5.32 8.10 -9.29
C LEU A 102 -6.61 7.26 -9.28
N LYS A 103 -7.54 7.63 -10.17
CA LYS A 103 -8.79 6.91 -10.41
C LYS A 103 -8.65 6.10 -11.69
N VAL A 104 -8.69 4.78 -11.56
CA VAL A 104 -8.48 3.83 -12.67
C VAL A 104 -9.81 3.22 -13.07
N LEU A 105 -10.08 3.11 -14.36
CA LEU A 105 -11.27 2.48 -14.90
C LEU A 105 -10.89 1.24 -15.70
N ALA A 106 -11.35 0.06 -15.29
CA ALA A 106 -11.14 -1.17 -16.05
C ALA A 106 -12.34 -1.47 -16.96
N SER A 107 -12.09 -1.65 -18.26
CA SER A 107 -13.10 -1.93 -19.28
C SER A 107 -12.76 -3.15 -20.14
N GLY A 108 -13.75 -3.97 -20.47
CA GLY A 108 -13.56 -5.18 -21.28
C GLY A 108 -12.96 -6.38 -20.53
N PHE A 109 -12.80 -6.30 -19.22
CA PHE A 109 -12.34 -7.40 -18.36
C PHE A 109 -13.52 -8.16 -17.74
N GLU A 110 -13.31 -9.45 -17.50
CA GLU A 110 -14.24 -10.29 -16.73
C GLU A 110 -14.26 -9.88 -15.26
N THR A 111 -15.28 -10.34 -14.51
CA THR A 111 -15.44 -9.98 -13.09
C THR A 111 -14.23 -10.38 -12.26
N ASP A 112 -13.69 -11.58 -12.46
CA ASP A 112 -12.54 -12.09 -11.70
C ASP A 112 -11.25 -11.32 -12.02
N GLU A 113 -11.05 -10.95 -13.29
CA GLU A 113 -9.92 -10.12 -13.72
C GLU A 113 -10.02 -8.72 -13.11
N LYS A 114 -11.21 -8.11 -13.09
CA LYS A 114 -11.44 -6.81 -12.45
C LYS A 114 -11.13 -6.84 -10.97
N VAL A 115 -11.46 -7.92 -10.26
CA VAL A 115 -11.11 -8.08 -8.85
C VAL A 115 -9.59 -8.13 -8.66
N LYS A 116 -8.86 -8.82 -9.53
CA LYS A 116 -7.37 -8.83 -9.48
C LYS A 116 -6.80 -7.44 -9.76
N ILE A 117 -7.29 -6.75 -10.78
CA ILE A 117 -6.87 -5.37 -11.10
C ILE A 117 -7.18 -4.45 -9.93
N GLN A 118 -8.37 -4.55 -9.33
CA GLN A 118 -8.75 -3.76 -8.16
C GLN A 118 -7.76 -3.96 -7.01
N LYS A 119 -7.43 -5.22 -6.68
CA LYS A 119 -6.45 -5.53 -5.63
C LYS A 119 -5.09 -4.89 -5.92
N LEU A 120 -4.60 -4.94 -7.16
CA LEU A 120 -3.33 -4.32 -7.55
C LEU A 120 -3.39 -2.80 -7.49
N VAL A 121 -4.44 -2.18 -8.01
CA VAL A 121 -4.63 -0.72 -8.01
C VAL A 121 -4.71 -0.21 -6.56
N THR A 122 -5.50 -0.85 -5.70
CA THR A 122 -5.59 -0.50 -4.27
C THR A 122 -4.25 -0.72 -3.54
N ALA A 123 -3.53 -1.80 -3.87
CA ALA A 123 -2.19 -2.02 -3.31
C ALA A 123 -1.18 -0.93 -3.72
N MET A 124 -1.38 -0.27 -4.86
CA MET A 124 -0.57 0.87 -5.31
C MET A 124 -1.11 2.24 -4.86
N GLY A 125 -2.14 2.26 -4.01
CA GLY A 125 -2.77 3.48 -3.47
C GLY A 125 -3.84 4.12 -4.36
N GLY A 126 -4.21 3.49 -5.46
CA GLY A 126 -5.23 3.98 -6.38
C GLY A 126 -6.64 3.47 -6.05
N MET A 127 -7.62 4.06 -6.74
CA MET A 127 -9.02 3.66 -6.63
C MET A 127 -9.54 3.15 -7.99
N LEU A 128 -10.05 1.92 -8.00
CA LEU A 128 -10.73 1.39 -9.18
C LEU A 128 -12.18 1.89 -9.23
N GLN A 129 -12.55 2.58 -10.30
CA GLN A 129 -13.93 2.94 -10.61
C GLN A 129 -14.59 1.89 -11.49
N SER A 130 -15.85 1.57 -11.18
CA SER A 130 -16.68 0.66 -11.98
C SER A 130 -17.42 1.39 -13.12
N LYS A 131 -17.70 2.68 -12.94
CA LYS A 131 -18.41 3.54 -13.90
C LYS A 131 -17.44 4.53 -14.53
N ALA A 132 -17.66 4.84 -15.81
CA ALA A 132 -16.92 5.93 -16.45
C ALA A 132 -17.37 7.25 -15.81
N SER A 133 -16.41 8.04 -15.36
CA SER A 133 -16.65 9.40 -14.90
C SER A 133 -15.62 10.33 -15.55
N LEU A 134 -15.92 11.63 -15.63
CA LEU A 134 -15.00 12.64 -16.16
C LEU A 134 -13.74 12.80 -15.29
N ASP A 135 -13.76 12.25 -14.08
CA ASP A 135 -12.69 12.32 -13.08
C ASP A 135 -11.84 11.03 -13.06
N VAL A 136 -11.86 10.26 -14.15
CA VAL A 136 -11.00 9.07 -14.31
C VAL A 136 -9.64 9.52 -14.84
N SER A 137 -8.57 9.16 -14.13
CA SER A 137 -7.20 9.48 -14.54
C SER A 137 -6.67 8.50 -15.59
N PHE A 138 -6.98 7.21 -15.46
CA PHE A 138 -6.49 6.16 -16.37
C PHE A 138 -7.59 5.18 -16.75
N VAL A 139 -7.62 4.76 -18.01
CA VAL A 139 -8.52 3.70 -18.49
C VAL A 139 -7.68 2.50 -18.92
N ILE A 140 -7.88 1.36 -18.25
CA ILE A 140 -7.28 0.08 -18.62
C ILE A 140 -8.30 -0.68 -19.44
N VAL A 141 -7.92 -1.09 -20.64
CA VAL A 141 -8.81 -1.75 -21.59
C VAL A 141 -8.22 -3.09 -22.03
N LYS A 142 -9.01 -4.17 -21.99
CA LYS A 142 -8.56 -5.51 -22.41
C LYS A 142 -8.28 -5.60 -23.91
N ASN A 143 -9.11 -4.95 -24.72
CA ASN A 143 -9.02 -4.97 -26.18
C ASN A 143 -9.49 -3.64 -26.78
N VAL A 144 -8.97 -3.30 -27.96
CA VAL A 144 -9.33 -2.13 -28.78
C VAL A 144 -10.84 -2.04 -29.07
N LEU A 145 -11.54 -3.17 -29.01
CA LEU A 145 -12.99 -3.30 -29.23
C LEU A 145 -13.85 -3.00 -27.99
N ALA A 146 -13.25 -2.79 -26.82
CA ALA A 146 -14.05 -2.52 -25.63
C ALA A 146 -14.76 -1.18 -25.77
N ALA A 147 -16.01 -1.12 -25.30
CA ALA A 147 -16.91 0.02 -25.47
C ALA A 147 -16.37 1.37 -24.95
N LYS A 148 -15.29 1.37 -24.15
CA LYS A 148 -14.66 2.57 -23.59
C LYS A 148 -13.31 2.95 -24.23
N TYR A 149 -12.88 2.25 -25.28
CA TYR A 149 -11.68 2.63 -26.05
C TYR A 149 -12.00 3.70 -27.10
N LYS A 150 -13.24 3.72 -27.61
CA LYS A 150 -13.74 4.78 -28.47
C LYS A 150 -14.23 5.95 -27.62
N VAL A 151 -13.30 6.69 -27.04
CA VAL A 151 -13.57 8.04 -26.52
C VAL A 151 -12.91 9.02 -27.49
#